data_AF-A0ABD5B402-F1
#
_entry.id   AF-A0ABD5B402-F1
#
_cell.length_a   1.000
_cell.length_b   1.000
_cell.length_c   1.000
_cell.angle_alpha   90.00
_cell.angle_beta   90.00
_cell.angle_gamma   90.00
#
_symmetry.space_group_name_H-M   'P 1'
#
loop_
_entity.id
_entity.type
_entity.pdbx_description
1 polymer ?
#
loop_
_entity_poly.entity_id
_entity_poly.type
_entity_poly.pdbx_seq_one_letter_code
_entity_poly.pdbx_strand_id
1 'polypeptide(L)'
;MKTLKERLRGLFDLTSKDETAEELYILLDDYISSVAVRLEREYHFKDFDTDEDLGGDCFIVPPSKGEFYVTHKGIYEVLNVTHVYDSSKRAGTIYMKKARQFKSAG
;
A
#
# COMPACT_ATOMS: atom_id res chain seq x y z
N MET A 1 19.97 13.71 -8.13
CA MET A 1 19.02 12.75 -8.72
C MET A 1 17.91 13.58 -9.38
N LYS A 2 17.58 13.35 -10.66
CA LYS A 2 16.50 14.09 -11.33
C LYS A 2 15.14 13.59 -10.81
N THR A 3 14.18 14.50 -10.65
CA THR A 3 12.79 14.17 -10.32
C THR A 3 12.07 13.57 -11.53
N LEU A 4 10.97 12.83 -11.30
CA LEU A 4 10.13 12.28 -12.38
C LEU A 4 9.71 13.37 -13.39
N LYS A 5 9.36 14.56 -12.90
CA LYS A 5 8.96 15.71 -13.71
C LYS A 5 10.11 16.22 -14.61
N GLU A 6 11.34 16.24 -14.10
CA GLU A 6 12.51 16.66 -14.86
C GLU A 6 12.88 15.64 -15.93
N ARG A 7 12.81 14.35 -15.61
CA ARG A 7 13.03 13.25 -16.57
C ARG A 7 11.99 13.25 -17.69
N LEU A 8 10.70 13.40 -17.36
CA LEU A 8 9.61 13.50 -18.34
C LEU A 8 9.78 14.70 -19.30
N ARG A 9 10.27 15.83 -18.80
CA ARG A 9 10.58 16.99 -19.65
C ARG A 9 11.75 16.70 -20.57
N GLY A 10 12.80 16.05 -20.06
CA GLY A 10 13.98 15.69 -20.82
C GLY A 10 13.69 14.77 -22.00
N LEU A 11 12.63 13.95 -21.95
CA LEU A 11 12.23 13.10 -23.08
C LEU A 11 11.95 13.89 -24.36
N PHE A 12 11.44 15.12 -24.27
CA PHE A 12 11.13 15.94 -25.44
C PHE A 12 12.37 16.55 -26.11
N ASP A 13 13.51 16.56 -25.40
CA ASP A 13 14.78 17.09 -25.88
C ASP A 13 15.66 15.99 -26.52
N LEU A 14 15.26 14.72 -26.41
CA LEU A 14 15.99 13.59 -26.97
C LEU A 14 15.72 13.45 -28.47
N THR A 15 16.79 13.13 -29.22
CA THR A 15 16.73 13.01 -30.68
C THR A 15 16.99 11.59 -31.17
N SER A 16 17.60 10.74 -30.34
CA SER A 16 17.82 9.33 -30.63
C SER A 16 16.67 8.46 -30.12
N LYS A 17 16.27 7.48 -30.93
CA LYS A 17 15.29 6.47 -30.54
C LYS A 17 15.79 5.61 -29.39
N ASP A 18 17.08 5.28 -29.39
CA ASP A 18 17.67 4.40 -28.37
C ASP A 18 17.75 5.13 -27.02
N GLU A 19 18.16 6.40 -27.02
CA GLU A 19 18.18 7.24 -25.80
C GLU A 19 16.76 7.45 -25.24
N THR A 20 15.78 7.63 -26.12
CA THR A 20 14.38 7.76 -25.73
C THR A 20 13.85 6.47 -25.11
N ALA A 21 14.19 5.31 -25.69
CA ALA A 21 13.79 4.01 -25.16
C ALA A 21 14.41 3.74 -23.79
N GLU A 22 15.69 4.08 -23.59
CA GLU A 22 16.38 3.93 -22.32
C GLU A 22 15.77 4.83 -21.23
N GLU A 23 15.54 6.11 -21.51
CA GLU A 23 14.96 7.02 -20.52
C GLU A 23 13.51 6.66 -20.18
N LEU A 24 12.72 6.17 -21.15
CA LEU A 24 11.39 5.64 -20.90
C LEU A 24 11.42 4.39 -20.01
N TYR A 25 12.37 3.48 -20.24
CA TYR A 25 12.55 2.30 -19.41
C TYR A 25 12.82 2.68 -17.95
N ILE A 26 13.75 3.63 -17.73
CA ILE A 26 14.08 4.13 -16.38
C ILE A 26 12.85 4.75 -15.71
N LEU A 27 12.09 5.58 -16.44
CA LEU A 27 10.87 6.21 -15.92
C LEU A 27 9.81 5.19 -15.49
N LEU A 28 9.64 4.13 -16.28
CA LEU A 28 8.70 3.05 -15.95
C LEU A 28 9.16 2.25 -14.75
N ASP A 29 10.45 1.94 -14.67
CA ASP A 29 11.04 1.19 -13.55
C ASP A 29 10.97 1.99 -12.23
N ASP A 30 11.28 3.29 -12.28
CA ASP A 30 11.13 4.21 -11.14
C ASP A 30 9.67 4.25 -10.66
N TYR A 31 8.71 4.29 -11.58
CA TYR A 31 7.28 4.29 -11.26
C TYR A 31 6.84 2.97 -10.62
N ILE A 32 7.24 1.83 -11.21
CA ILE A 32 6.94 0.49 -10.67
C ILE A 32 7.51 0.35 -9.26
N SER A 33 8.76 0.76 -9.06
CA SER A 33 9.43 0.74 -7.76
C SER A 33 8.68 1.59 -6.73
N SER A 34 8.22 2.79 -7.12
CA SER A 34 7.42 3.64 -6.23
C SER A 34 6.08 3.00 -5.84
N VAL A 35 5.43 2.27 -6.76
CA VAL A 35 4.19 1.55 -6.48
C VAL A 35 4.45 0.37 -5.54
N ALA A 36 5.50 -0.41 -5.80
CA ALA A 36 5.89 -1.55 -4.97
C ALA A 36 6.18 -1.12 -3.53
N VAL A 37 6.96 -0.05 -3.33
CA VAL A 37 7.27 0.48 -1.98
C VAL A 37 6.00 0.92 -1.23
N ARG A 38 5.00 1.46 -1.93
CA ARG A 38 3.72 1.80 -1.29
C ARG A 38 2.97 0.53 -0.89
N LEU A 39 2.85 -0.43 -1.81
CA LEU A 39 2.10 -1.66 -1.60
C LEU A 39 2.73 -2.59 -0.53
N GLU A 40 4.05 -2.54 -0.33
CA GLU A 40 4.73 -3.20 0.79
C GLU A 40 4.26 -2.71 2.17
N ARG A 41 3.79 -1.47 2.22
CA ARG A 41 3.34 -0.80 3.44
C ARG A 41 1.82 -0.76 3.57
N GLU A 42 1.10 -0.95 2.47
CA GLU A 42 -0.35 -0.88 2.43
C GLU A 42 -0.97 -2.20 2.92
N TYR A 43 -1.92 -2.11 3.83
CA TYR A 43 -2.68 -3.26 4.34
C TYR A 43 -4.17 -2.98 4.29
N HIS A 44 -4.92 -3.92 3.73
CA HIS A 44 -6.37 -3.94 3.83
C HIS A 44 -6.80 -4.64 5.11
N PHE A 45 -7.78 -4.07 5.80
CA PHE A 45 -8.34 -4.61 7.02
C PHE A 45 -9.56 -5.44 6.70
N LYS A 46 -9.57 -6.68 7.17
CA LYS A 46 -10.70 -7.58 6.97
C LYS A 46 -11.21 -8.10 8.29
N ASP A 47 -12.52 -8.19 8.42
CA ASP A 47 -13.12 -8.93 9.51
C ASP A 47 -12.82 -10.43 9.34
N PHE A 48 -12.33 -11.07 10.38
CA PHE A 48 -11.90 -12.46 10.34
C PHE A 48 -13.07 -13.43 10.14
N ASP A 49 -14.25 -13.10 10.67
CA ASP A 49 -15.41 -14.00 10.64
C ASP A 49 -16.24 -13.79 9.35
N THR A 50 -16.33 -12.55 8.85
CA THR A 50 -17.20 -12.21 7.72
C THR A 50 -16.47 -11.89 6.40
N ASP A 51 -15.14 -11.76 6.42
CA ASP A 51 -14.33 -11.21 5.32
C ASP A 51 -14.77 -9.79 4.87
N GLU A 52 -15.55 -9.08 5.70
CA GLU A 52 -15.99 -7.70 5.44
C GLU A 52 -14.78 -6.76 5.34
N ASP A 53 -14.78 -5.88 4.35
CA ASP A 53 -13.80 -4.80 4.23
C ASP A 53 -14.02 -3.73 5.34
N LEU A 54 -13.01 -3.61 6.20
CA LEU A 54 -12.97 -2.65 7.29
C LEU A 54 -12.18 -1.39 6.92
N GLY A 55 -11.59 -1.35 5.71
CA GLY A 55 -10.76 -0.26 5.19
C GLY A 55 -9.31 -0.69 4.98
N GLY A 56 -8.39 0.25 5.15
CA GLY A 56 -6.96 -0.04 5.08
C GLY A 56 -6.12 1.17 5.47
N ASP A 57 -4.85 0.93 5.73
CA ASP A 57 -3.88 1.96 6.09
C ASP A 57 -2.45 1.54 5.67
N CYS A 58 -1.52 2.50 5.71
CA CYS A 58 -0.12 2.28 5.43
C CYS A 58 0.70 2.21 6.71
N PHE A 59 1.48 1.15 6.87
CA PHE A 59 2.33 0.92 8.04
C PHE A 59 3.80 0.83 7.66
N ILE A 60 4.66 1.43 8.47
CA ILE A 60 6.11 1.12 8.44
C ILE A 60 6.35 -0.26 9.05
N VAL A 61 5.65 -0.55 10.17
CA VAL A 61 5.59 -1.86 10.80
C VAL A 61 4.12 -2.14 11.09
N PRO A 62 3.52 -3.19 10.50
CA PRO A 62 2.12 -3.50 10.77
C PRO A 62 1.94 -3.95 12.23
N PRO A 63 0.74 -3.77 12.80
CA PRO A 63 0.46 -4.23 14.16
C PRO A 63 0.64 -5.74 14.28
N SER A 64 1.10 -6.19 15.44
CA SER A 64 1.32 -7.61 15.74
C SER A 64 0.02 -8.32 16.11
N LYS A 65 0.00 -9.65 15.96
CA LYS A 65 -1.10 -10.48 16.46
C LYS A 65 -1.31 -10.24 17.97
N GLY A 66 -2.58 -10.05 18.37
CA GLY A 66 -2.99 -9.74 19.73
C GLY A 66 -2.98 -8.25 20.07
N GLU A 67 -2.46 -7.38 19.19
CA GLU A 67 -2.58 -5.93 19.37
C GLU A 67 -3.99 -5.44 19.01
N PHE A 68 -4.36 -4.30 19.59
CA PHE A 68 -5.63 -3.64 19.31
C PHE A 68 -5.41 -2.43 18.42
N TYR A 69 -6.25 -2.31 17.40
CA TYR A 69 -6.22 -1.20 16.46
C TYR A 69 -7.59 -0.53 16.40
N VAL A 70 -7.56 0.80 16.35
CA VAL A 70 -8.75 1.64 16.42
C VAL A 70 -9.08 2.13 15.02
N THR A 71 -10.28 1.81 14.55
CA THR A 71 -10.83 2.31 13.27
C THR A 71 -11.99 3.25 13.54
N HIS A 72 -12.50 3.90 12.49
CA HIS A 72 -13.75 4.67 12.56
C HIS A 72 -14.98 3.82 12.93
N LYS A 73 -14.93 2.48 12.73
CA LYS A 73 -16.03 1.55 13.04
C LYS A 73 -15.97 0.97 14.47
N GLY A 74 -14.83 1.04 15.16
CA GLY A 74 -14.64 0.37 16.46
C GLY A 74 -13.18 0.05 16.79
N ILE A 75 -12.99 -0.66 17.90
CA ILE A 75 -11.71 -1.24 18.31
C ILE A 75 -11.71 -2.71 17.92
N TYR A 76 -10.64 -3.13 17.25
CA TYR A 76 -10.47 -4.48 16.74
C TYR A 76 -9.17 -5.08 17.25
N GLU A 77 -9.19 -6.37 17.57
CA GLU A 77 -8.01 -7.18 17.88
C GLU A 77 -7.44 -7.75 16.58
N VAL A 78 -6.12 -7.64 16.39
CA VAL A 78 -5.42 -8.21 15.24
C VAL A 78 -5.24 -9.71 15.45
N LEU A 79 -5.83 -10.52 14.58
CA LEU A 79 -5.74 -11.98 14.66
C LEU A 79 -4.63 -12.54 13.76
N ASN A 80 -4.42 -11.92 12.60
CA ASN A 80 -3.40 -12.35 11.66
C ASN A 80 -2.95 -11.21 10.74
N VAL A 81 -1.69 -11.23 10.33
CA VAL A 81 -1.13 -10.31 9.32
C VAL A 81 -0.56 -11.16 8.20
N THR A 82 -1.04 -10.91 6.99
CA THR A 82 -0.59 -11.60 5.78
C THR A 82 0.14 -10.62 4.89
N HIS A 83 1.40 -10.93 4.60
CA HIS A 83 2.19 -10.22 3.59
C HIS A 83 2.04 -10.94 2.26
N VAL A 84 1.91 -10.19 1.18
CA VAL A 84 1.82 -10.77 -0.17
C VAL A 84 3.22 -10.90 -0.75
N TYR A 85 3.52 -12.06 -1.33
CA TYR A 85 4.80 -12.32 -2.01
C TYR A 85 5.03 -11.37 -3.20
N ASP A 86 3.97 -11.05 -3.95
CA ASP A 86 4.01 -10.10 -5.08
C ASP A 86 3.55 -8.70 -4.62
N SER A 87 4.39 -8.06 -3.79
CA SER A 87 4.17 -6.70 -3.28
C SER A 87 4.18 -5.63 -4.38
N SER A 88 4.56 -5.97 -5.62
CA SER A 88 4.47 -5.05 -6.75
C SER A 88 3.04 -4.89 -7.30
N LYS A 89 2.13 -5.81 -6.95
CA LYS A 89 0.76 -5.86 -7.49
C LYS A 89 -0.34 -5.87 -6.44
N ARG A 90 -0.03 -6.25 -5.21
CA ARG A 90 -1.05 -6.46 -4.16
C ARG A 90 -0.54 -6.02 -2.80
N ALA A 91 -1.41 -5.31 -2.09
CA ALA A 91 -1.22 -4.93 -0.70
C ALA A 91 -1.39 -6.13 0.25
N GLY A 92 -0.84 -6.00 1.46
CA GLY A 92 -1.03 -6.96 2.53
C GLY A 92 -2.47 -6.99 3.07
N THR A 93 -2.75 -7.91 3.97
CA THR A 93 -4.05 -8.00 4.66
C THR A 93 -3.86 -8.21 6.15
N ILE A 94 -4.58 -7.43 6.96
CA ILE A 94 -4.67 -7.61 8.40
C ILE A 94 -6.07 -8.12 8.70
N TYR A 95 -6.14 -9.35 9.22
CA TYR A 95 -7.39 -9.95 9.66
C TYR A 95 -7.62 -9.62 11.12
N MET A 96 -8.82 -9.13 11.41
CA MET A 96 -9.15 -8.52 12.68
C MET A 96 -10.49 -9.01 13.20
N LYS A 97 -10.67 -8.98 14.53
CA LYS A 97 -11.94 -9.28 15.16
C LYS A 97 -12.41 -8.11 16.00
N LYS A 98 -13.67 -7.73 15.86
CA LYS A 98 -14.25 -6.62 16.62
C LYS A 98 -14.22 -6.94 18.11
N ALA A 99 -13.45 -6.15 18.87
CA ALA A 99 -13.35 -6.25 20.33
C ALA A 99 -14.35 -5.31 21.01
N ARG A 100 -14.57 -4.11 20.46
CA ARG A 100 -15.50 -3.12 21.01
C ARG A 100 -16.08 -2.22 19.91
N GLN A 101 -17.38 -1.99 19.95
CA GLN A 101 -18.04 -1.02 19.09
C GLN A 101 -18.04 0.37 19.74
N PHE A 102 -17.75 1.42 18.98
CA PHE A 102 -18.00 2.78 19.44
C PHE A 102 -19.51 3.04 19.43
N LYS A 103 -20.05 3.52 20.55
CA LYS A 103 -21.45 3.97 20.58
C LYS A 103 -21.54 5.21 19.70
N SER A 104 -22.40 5.18 18.68
CA SER A 104 -22.79 6.39 17.96
C SER A 104 -23.39 7.37 18.98
N ALA A 105 -22.90 8.61 19.00
CA ALA A 105 -23.56 9.68 19.76
C ALA A 105 -24.99 9.80 19.20
N GLY A 106 -25.97 9.57 20.07
CA GLY A 106 -27.40 9.66 19.73
C GLY A 106 -27.84 11.08 19.47
#